data_AF-A0A0N5CEI4-F1
#
_entry.id   AF-A0A0N5CEI4-F1
#
_cell.length_a   1.000
_cell.length_b   1.000
_cell.length_c   1.000
_cell.angle_alpha   90.00
_cell.angle_beta   90.00
_cell.angle_gamma   90.00
#
_symmetry.space_group_name_H-M   'P 1'
#
loop_
_entity.id
_entity.type
_entity.pdbx_description
1 polymer ?
#
loop_
_entity_poly.entity_id
_entity_poly.type
_entity_poly.pdbx_seq_one_letter_code
_entity_poly.pdbx_strand_id
1 'polypeptide(L)'
;MNTILLFILLNISTIISITHKADHQELLNKAWEVIFTNDCTIPGFITILPIFYLRRFKKIWALSKKDKLEDCKSIWKETKEFVYQLPRVLQSQIINFVDKEENEKINSNFILELLPEEREFFDETLRNVSMTIEEKVEILSAWGNERLSTSALSYFNQFLENIAIKEDRFKKKVENLSPEAKKAYKQIIELRRMKQELFDSFSTSVKNELLNLWKHDMYAKSKNVDLEKEIQTLDGIIY
;
A
#
# COMPACT_ATOMS: atom_id res chain seq x y z
N MET A 1 -39.57 -20.86 18.09
CA MET A 1 -38.09 -20.84 18.14
C MET A 1 -37.41 -20.15 16.94
N ASN A 2 -38.13 -19.73 15.89
CA ASN A 2 -37.53 -19.07 14.70
C ASN A 2 -37.43 -17.53 14.77
N THR A 3 -38.21 -16.86 15.62
CA THR A 3 -38.26 -15.39 15.69
C THR A 3 -37.10 -14.77 16.48
N ILE A 4 -36.60 -15.45 17.51
CA ILE A 4 -35.48 -14.96 18.34
C ILE A 4 -34.15 -15.02 17.57
N LEU A 5 -33.93 -16.08 16.79
CA LEU A 5 -32.74 -16.23 15.96
C LEU A 5 -32.68 -15.17 14.84
N LEU A 6 -33.83 -14.82 14.25
CA LEU A 6 -33.92 -13.78 13.22
C LEU A 6 -33.60 -12.39 13.79
N PHE A 7 -34.09 -12.08 15.00
CA PHE A 7 -33.78 -10.82 15.68
C PHE A 7 -32.30 -10.70 16.05
N ILE A 8 -31.66 -11.79 16.50
CA ILE A 8 -30.23 -11.77 16.83
C ILE A 8 -29.38 -11.60 15.56
N LEU A 9 -29.72 -12.28 14.46
CA LEU A 9 -29.01 -12.13 13.18
C LEU A 9 -29.20 -10.74 12.56
N LEU A 10 -30.39 -10.13 12.68
CA LEU A 10 -30.61 -8.74 12.27
C LEU A 10 -29.77 -7.76 13.10
N ASN A 11 -29.68 -7.95 14.41
CA ASN A 11 -28.90 -7.09 15.29
C ASN A 11 -27.39 -7.24 15.08
N ILE A 12 -26.89 -8.45 14.79
CA ILE A 12 -25.47 -8.65 14.47
C ILE A 12 -25.11 -7.99 13.12
N SER A 13 -25.98 -8.11 12.12
CA SER A 13 -25.78 -7.45 10.81
C SER A 13 -25.77 -5.91 10.93
N THR A 14 -26.65 -5.34 11.76
CA THR A 14 -26.68 -3.89 12.00
C THR A 14 -25.46 -3.42 12.79
N ILE A 15 -25.01 -4.16 13.81
CA ILE A 15 -23.81 -3.82 14.58
C ILE A 15 -22.56 -3.86 13.69
N ILE A 16 -22.39 -4.90 12.86
CA ILE A 16 -21.26 -5.01 11.91
C ILE A 16 -21.30 -3.88 10.87
N SER A 17 -22.49 -3.52 10.40
CA SER A 17 -22.65 -2.40 9.45
C SER A 17 -22.33 -1.04 10.06
N ILE A 18 -22.59 -0.85 11.36
CA ILE A 18 -22.31 0.39 12.09
C ILE A 18 -20.80 0.50 12.38
N THR A 19 -20.15 -0.57 12.82
CA THR A 19 -18.69 -0.56 13.09
C THR A 19 -17.88 -0.35 11.81
N HIS A 20 -18.23 -1.03 10.71
CA HIS A 20 -17.58 -0.83 9.40
C HIS A 20 -17.90 0.54 8.78
N LYS A 21 -18.95 1.23 9.23
CA LYS A 21 -19.26 2.61 8.81
C LYS A 21 -18.45 3.65 9.60
N ALA A 22 -18.25 3.42 10.91
CA ALA A 22 -17.42 4.28 11.74
C ALA A 22 -15.95 4.26 11.30
N ASP A 23 -15.40 3.05 11.07
CA ASP A 23 -14.00 2.85 10.65
C ASP A 23 -13.68 3.49 9.29
N HIS A 24 -14.55 3.31 8.30
CA HIS A 24 -14.37 3.92 6.97
C HIS A 24 -14.40 5.46 7.01
N GLN A 25 -15.25 6.04 7.87
CA GLN A 25 -15.36 7.49 7.98
C GLN A 25 -14.12 8.10 8.65
N GLU A 26 -13.54 7.40 9.62
CA GLU A 26 -12.29 7.77 10.27
C GLU A 26 -11.12 7.74 9.28
N LEU A 27 -10.99 6.67 8.50
CA LEU A 27 -9.97 6.56 7.45
C LEU A 27 -10.10 7.67 6.39
N LEU A 28 -11.33 7.99 5.98
CA LEU A 28 -11.58 9.07 5.03
C LEU A 28 -11.22 10.45 5.61
N ASN A 29 -11.50 10.68 6.90
CA ASN A 29 -11.10 11.91 7.58
C ASN A 29 -9.57 12.04 7.62
N LYS A 30 -8.86 10.96 7.97
CA LYS A 30 -7.40 10.92 8.01
C LYS A 30 -6.79 11.19 6.64
N ALA A 31 -7.29 10.53 5.60
CA ALA A 31 -6.85 10.76 4.23
C ALA A 31 -7.11 12.23 3.79
N TRP A 32 -8.21 12.83 4.24
CA TRP A 32 -8.54 14.22 3.94
C TRP A 32 -7.57 15.21 4.60
N GLU A 33 -7.10 14.96 5.81
CA GLU A 33 -6.11 15.81 6.49
C GLU A 33 -4.78 15.89 5.72
N VAL A 34 -4.42 14.82 5.01
CA VAL A 34 -3.23 14.77 4.16
C VAL A 34 -3.45 15.47 2.82
N ILE A 35 -4.64 15.30 2.22
CA ILE A 35 -5.01 15.94 0.95
C ILE A 35 -5.15 17.46 1.11
N PHE A 36 -5.74 17.91 2.22
CA PHE A 36 -6.07 19.31 2.43
C PHE A 36 -4.80 20.14 2.62
N THR A 37 -4.58 21.07 1.70
CA THR A 37 -3.49 22.04 1.77
C THR A 37 -4.04 23.44 2.01
N ASN A 38 -3.21 24.32 2.58
CA ASN A 38 -3.56 25.74 2.75
C ASN A 38 -3.42 26.55 1.45
N ASP A 39 -2.97 25.92 0.36
CA ASP A 39 -2.84 26.52 -0.96
C ASP A 39 -4.02 26.13 -1.87
N CYS A 40 -4.19 26.85 -2.97
CA CYS A 40 -5.27 26.62 -3.94
C CYS A 40 -4.80 25.70 -5.07
N THR A 41 -4.19 24.58 -4.71
CA THR A 41 -3.70 23.59 -5.67
C THR A 41 -4.71 22.47 -5.85
N ILE A 42 -4.89 22.04 -7.10
CA ILE A 42 -5.81 20.95 -7.42
C ILE A 42 -5.27 19.65 -6.80
N PRO A 43 -6.05 18.93 -5.99
CA PRO A 43 -5.65 17.65 -5.41
C PRO A 43 -5.23 16.59 -6.43
N GLY A 44 -4.17 15.85 -6.12
CA GLY A 44 -3.62 14.78 -6.98
C GLY A 44 -4.57 13.61 -7.24
N PHE A 45 -5.48 13.32 -6.29
CA PHE A 45 -6.47 12.24 -6.43
C PHE A 45 -7.44 12.46 -7.60
N ILE A 46 -7.46 13.64 -8.23
CA ILE A 46 -8.25 13.90 -9.44
C ILE A 46 -7.99 12.85 -10.54
N THR A 47 -6.79 12.28 -10.59
CA THR A 47 -6.34 11.30 -11.59
C THR A 47 -7.09 9.96 -11.50
N ILE A 48 -7.62 9.61 -10.33
CA ILE A 48 -8.35 8.35 -10.11
C ILE A 48 -9.86 8.51 -10.27
N LEU A 49 -10.37 9.73 -10.48
CA LEU A 49 -11.80 9.97 -10.63
C LEU A 49 -12.30 9.55 -12.03
N PRO A 50 -13.37 8.74 -12.11
CA PRO A 50 -14.03 8.48 -13.39
C PRO A 50 -14.55 9.77 -14.03
N ILE A 51 -14.64 9.79 -15.37
CA ILE A 51 -14.98 10.98 -16.18
C ILE A 51 -16.21 11.73 -15.66
N PHE A 52 -17.25 11.01 -15.23
CA PHE A 52 -18.47 11.61 -14.68
C PHE A 52 -18.19 12.48 -13.44
N TYR A 53 -17.48 11.93 -12.45
CA TYR A 53 -17.13 12.61 -11.21
C TYR A 53 -16.06 13.68 -11.44
N LEU A 54 -15.11 13.41 -12.32
CA LEU A 54 -14.07 14.35 -12.74
C LEU A 54 -14.65 15.65 -13.32
N ARG A 55 -15.71 15.57 -14.12
CA ARG A 55 -16.38 16.77 -14.67
C ARG A 55 -17.01 17.62 -13.58
N ARG A 56 -17.66 16.99 -12.58
CA ARG A 56 -18.24 17.71 -11.44
C ARG A 56 -17.14 18.33 -10.57
N PHE A 57 -16.08 17.59 -10.30
CA PHE A 57 -14.90 18.08 -9.58
C PHE A 57 -14.28 19.30 -10.27
N LYS A 58 -14.03 19.23 -11.58
CA LYS A 58 -13.49 20.36 -12.35
C LYS A 58 -14.37 21.61 -12.32
N LYS A 59 -15.68 21.49 -12.07
CA LYS A 59 -16.57 22.66 -11.90
C LYS A 59 -16.35 23.35 -10.56
N ILE A 60 -16.16 22.59 -9.48
CA ILE A 60 -15.80 23.11 -8.15
C ILE A 60 -14.50 23.92 -8.26
N TRP A 61 -13.52 23.37 -8.99
CA TRP A 61 -12.20 23.98 -9.20
C TRP A 61 -12.13 24.97 -10.38
N ALA A 62 -13.19 25.15 -11.17
CA ALA A 62 -13.20 26.12 -12.27
C ALA A 62 -13.27 27.57 -11.75
N LEU A 63 -13.73 27.75 -10.50
CA LEU A 63 -13.85 29.03 -9.82
C LEU A 63 -12.50 29.56 -9.29
N SER A 64 -11.48 28.71 -9.18
CA SER A 64 -10.19 29.05 -8.56
C SER A 64 -9.30 29.98 -9.41
N LYS A 65 -9.71 30.33 -10.64
CA LYS A 65 -8.94 31.22 -11.54
C LYS A 65 -9.09 32.71 -11.22
N LYS A 66 -9.90 33.09 -10.23
CA LYS A 66 -10.04 34.48 -9.77
C LYS A 66 -9.39 34.61 -8.40
N ASP A 67 -8.13 35.03 -8.39
CA ASP A 67 -7.23 35.18 -7.24
C ASP A 67 -7.82 35.87 -5.99
N LYS A 68 -8.52 35.11 -5.14
CA LYS A 68 -8.82 35.51 -3.74
C LYS A 68 -8.63 34.32 -2.80
N LEU A 69 -7.82 34.50 -1.75
CA LEU A 69 -7.62 33.52 -0.68
C LEU A 69 -8.93 33.11 0.03
N GLU A 70 -9.94 33.98 0.03
CA GLU A 70 -11.29 33.70 0.57
C GLU A 70 -12.03 32.61 -0.23
N ASP A 71 -11.83 32.56 -1.55
CA ASP A 71 -12.47 31.57 -2.43
C ASP A 71 -11.87 30.17 -2.23
N CYS A 72 -10.61 30.09 -1.79
CA CYS A 72 -9.88 28.84 -1.61
C CYS A 72 -10.45 27.94 -0.51
N LYS A 73 -10.74 28.51 0.66
CA LYS A 73 -11.36 27.78 1.77
C LYS A 73 -12.74 27.27 1.39
N SER A 74 -13.48 28.05 0.61
CA SER A 74 -14.79 27.65 0.07
C SER A 74 -14.66 26.48 -0.92
N ILE A 75 -13.72 26.56 -1.86
CA ILE A 75 -13.43 25.48 -2.83
C ILE A 75 -13.03 24.20 -2.10
N TRP A 76 -12.18 24.30 -1.09
CA TRP A 76 -11.78 23.14 -0.29
C TRP A 76 -12.93 22.55 0.52
N LYS A 77 -13.81 23.38 1.07
CA LYS A 77 -15.02 22.92 1.75
C LYS A 77 -15.94 22.18 0.78
N GLU A 78 -16.22 22.75 -0.39
CA GLU A 78 -17.03 22.10 -1.43
C GLU A 78 -16.37 20.81 -1.94
N THR A 79 -15.04 20.78 -2.03
CA THR A 79 -14.28 19.59 -2.41
C THR A 79 -14.42 18.49 -1.37
N LYS A 80 -14.36 18.85 -0.08
CA LYS A 80 -14.60 17.91 1.03
C LYS A 80 -16.01 17.33 0.92
N GLU A 81 -17.02 18.17 0.77
CA GLU A 81 -18.41 17.73 0.64
C GLU A 81 -18.61 16.83 -0.59
N PHE A 82 -17.97 17.16 -1.72
CA PHE A 82 -17.97 16.32 -2.91
C PHE A 82 -17.38 14.92 -2.64
N VAL A 83 -16.22 14.84 -1.99
CA VAL A 83 -15.56 13.56 -1.66
C VAL A 83 -16.45 12.70 -0.76
N TYR A 84 -17.09 13.30 0.24
CA TYR A 84 -17.96 12.58 1.18
C TYR A 84 -19.28 12.11 0.54
N GLN A 85 -19.69 12.72 -0.57
CA GLN A 85 -20.83 12.29 -1.38
C GLN A 85 -20.50 11.22 -2.43
N LEU A 86 -19.22 10.91 -2.65
CA LEU A 86 -18.85 9.86 -3.59
C LEU A 86 -19.33 8.47 -3.11
N PRO A 87 -19.59 7.54 -4.05
CA PRO A 87 -19.77 6.13 -3.69
C PRO A 87 -18.59 5.63 -2.84
N ARG A 88 -18.87 4.77 -1.85
CA ARG A 88 -17.84 4.22 -0.95
C ARG A 88 -16.63 3.64 -1.68
N VAL A 89 -16.83 2.98 -2.82
CA VAL A 89 -15.75 2.42 -3.64
C VAL A 89 -14.76 3.50 -4.09
N LEU A 90 -15.26 4.67 -4.51
CA LEU A 90 -14.40 5.78 -4.90
C LEU A 90 -13.75 6.45 -3.69
N GLN A 91 -14.44 6.52 -2.54
CA GLN A 91 -13.83 6.98 -1.29
C GLN A 91 -12.67 6.08 -0.87
N SER A 92 -12.84 4.74 -0.95
CA SER A 92 -11.76 3.79 -0.69
C SER A 92 -10.61 3.93 -1.67
N GLN A 93 -10.88 4.22 -2.94
CA GLN A 93 -9.81 4.51 -3.91
C GLN A 93 -9.03 5.78 -3.56
N ILE A 94 -9.70 6.82 -3.06
CA ILE A 94 -9.04 8.04 -2.57
C ILE A 94 -8.17 7.75 -1.34
N ILE A 95 -8.70 7.00 -0.35
CA ILE A 95 -7.94 6.56 0.82
C ILE A 95 -6.68 5.81 0.37
N ASN A 96 -6.83 4.83 -0.52
CA ASN A 96 -5.70 4.04 -1.02
C ASN A 96 -4.69 4.87 -1.83
N PHE A 97 -5.16 5.89 -2.57
CA PHE A 97 -4.29 6.79 -3.32
C PHE A 97 -3.42 7.63 -2.37
N VAL A 98 -4.01 8.18 -1.31
CA VAL A 98 -3.29 8.95 -0.30
C VAL A 98 -2.30 8.08 0.46
N ASP A 99 -2.75 6.90 0.92
CA ASP A 99 -1.87 5.95 1.57
C ASP A 99 -0.67 5.61 0.66
N LYS A 100 -0.91 5.42 -0.64
CA LYS A 100 0.16 5.16 -1.60
C LYS A 100 1.10 6.36 -1.77
N GLU A 101 0.59 7.57 -1.96
CA GLU A 101 1.43 8.77 -2.09
C GLU A 101 2.25 9.07 -0.83
N GLU A 102 1.68 8.88 0.37
CA GLU A 102 2.43 9.03 1.62
C GLU A 102 3.49 7.96 1.77
N ASN A 103 3.14 6.69 1.52
CA ASN A 103 4.13 5.61 1.53
C ASN A 103 5.23 5.87 0.49
N GLU A 104 4.90 6.33 -0.72
CA GLU A 104 5.91 6.65 -1.74
C GLU A 104 6.78 7.83 -1.31
N LYS A 105 6.24 8.91 -0.75
CA LYS A 105 7.04 10.04 -0.24
C LYS A 105 7.96 9.61 0.92
N ILE A 106 7.47 8.79 1.84
CA ILE A 106 8.23 8.27 2.98
C ILE A 106 9.33 7.31 2.50
N ASN A 107 9.02 6.45 1.52
CA ASN A 107 9.95 5.46 1.00
C ASN A 107 10.99 6.04 0.03
N SER A 108 10.70 7.17 -0.63
CA SER A 108 11.55 7.69 -1.72
C SER A 108 12.68 8.61 -1.26
N ASN A 109 12.52 9.33 -0.15
CA ASN A 109 13.45 10.43 0.15
C ASN A 109 14.85 9.95 0.55
N PHE A 110 14.98 8.94 1.43
CA PHE A 110 16.32 8.45 1.81
C PHE A 110 16.96 7.60 0.70
N ILE A 111 16.16 6.84 -0.07
CA ILE A 111 16.68 5.96 -1.14
C ILE A 111 17.39 6.78 -2.22
N LEU A 112 16.89 7.97 -2.56
CA LEU A 112 17.50 8.85 -3.55
C LEU A 112 18.86 9.42 -3.11
N GLU A 113 19.12 9.47 -1.80
CA GLU A 113 20.39 9.94 -1.23
C GLU A 113 21.45 8.82 -1.14
N LEU A 114 21.07 7.56 -1.38
CA LEU A 114 22.00 6.43 -1.29
C LEU A 114 22.96 6.37 -2.48
N LEU A 115 24.23 6.08 -2.18
CA LEU A 115 25.21 5.66 -3.18
C LEU A 115 24.80 4.32 -3.82
N PRO A 116 25.30 3.99 -5.03
CA PRO A 116 24.95 2.74 -5.71
C PRO A 116 25.19 1.48 -4.85
N GLU A 117 26.32 1.42 -4.14
CA GLU A 117 26.68 0.29 -3.28
C GLU A 117 25.77 0.19 -2.04
N GLU A 118 25.36 1.33 -1.50
CA GLU A 118 24.44 1.45 -0.37
C GLU A 118 23.03 0.99 -0.75
N ARG A 119 22.58 1.37 -1.95
CA ARG A 119 21.31 0.93 -2.52
C ARG A 119 21.31 -0.56 -2.78
N GLU A 120 22.40 -1.11 -3.32
CA GLU A 120 22.54 -2.55 -3.56
C GLU A 120 22.43 -3.33 -2.25
N PHE A 121 23.16 -2.93 -1.21
CA PHE A 121 23.06 -3.54 0.12
C PHE A 121 21.64 -3.47 0.70
N PHE A 122 21.02 -2.29 0.62
CA PHE A 122 19.65 -2.08 1.10
C PHE A 122 18.65 -2.98 0.38
N ASP A 123 18.70 -3.01 -0.97
CA ASP A 123 17.81 -3.82 -1.79
C ASP A 123 18.03 -5.32 -1.57
N GLU A 124 19.28 -5.78 -1.49
CA GLU A 124 19.63 -7.17 -1.23
C GLU A 124 19.10 -7.62 0.14
N THR A 125 19.33 -6.82 1.19
CA THR A 125 18.86 -7.11 2.54
C THR A 125 17.33 -7.17 2.60
N LEU A 126 16.65 -6.18 2.00
CA LEU A 126 15.20 -6.12 2.00
C LEU A 126 14.57 -7.29 1.23
N ARG A 127 15.18 -7.69 0.11
CA ARG A 127 14.71 -8.79 -0.76
C ARG A 127 15.11 -10.17 -0.26
N ASN A 128 16.02 -10.28 0.72
CA ASN A 128 16.45 -11.56 1.24
C ASN A 128 15.29 -12.32 1.89
N VAL A 129 14.75 -13.33 1.22
CA VAL A 129 13.58 -14.07 1.72
C VAL A 129 13.92 -15.06 2.84
N SER A 130 15.21 -15.32 3.07
CA SER A 130 15.70 -16.21 4.12
C SER A 130 15.78 -15.51 5.49
N MET A 131 15.73 -14.17 5.50
CA MET A 131 15.69 -13.37 6.72
C MET A 131 14.24 -13.04 7.11
N THR A 132 13.95 -13.09 8.41
CA THR A 132 12.72 -12.55 8.99
C THR A 132 12.69 -11.03 8.87
N ILE A 133 11.49 -10.44 8.95
CA ILE A 133 11.36 -8.98 8.95
C ILE A 133 12.08 -8.37 10.16
N GLU A 134 12.06 -9.05 11.31
CA GLU A 134 12.77 -8.62 12.51
C GLU A 134 14.28 -8.51 12.28
N GLU A 135 14.90 -9.55 11.72
CA GLU A 135 16.33 -9.55 11.39
C GLU A 135 16.68 -8.47 10.37
N LYS A 136 15.83 -8.28 9.35
CA LYS A 136 16.03 -7.21 8.35
C LYS A 136 16.01 -5.84 9.00
N VAL A 137 15.04 -5.58 9.88
CA VAL A 137 14.92 -4.30 10.58
C VAL A 137 16.14 -4.06 11.46
N GLU A 138 16.66 -5.07 12.14
CA GLU A 138 17.87 -4.96 12.97
C GLU A 138 19.11 -4.62 12.12
N ILE A 139 19.37 -5.38 11.06
CA ILE A 139 20.51 -5.17 10.16
C ILE A 139 20.45 -3.78 9.51
N LEU A 140 19.27 -3.43 8.99
CA LEU A 140 19.06 -2.15 8.32
C LEU A 140 19.16 -0.98 9.31
N SER A 141 18.63 -1.11 10.53
CA SER A 141 18.74 -0.08 11.57
C SER A 141 20.20 0.20 11.92
N ALA A 142 21.01 -0.83 12.16
CA ALA A 142 22.44 -0.67 12.44
C ALA A 142 23.16 0.04 11.28
N TRP A 143 22.95 -0.45 10.05
CA TRP A 143 23.50 0.15 8.83
C TRP A 143 23.10 1.61 8.64
N GLY A 144 21.82 1.93 8.87
CA GLY A 144 21.27 3.27 8.67
C GLY A 144 21.86 4.29 9.63
N ASN A 145 22.03 3.92 10.91
CA ASN A 145 22.63 4.79 11.91
C ASN A 145 24.11 5.12 11.63
N GLU A 146 24.84 4.21 10.97
CA GLU A 146 26.25 4.41 10.64
C GLU A 146 26.45 5.25 9.37
N ARG A 147 25.56 5.13 8.39
CA ARG A 147 25.79 5.65 7.02
C ARG A 147 24.88 6.79 6.60
N LEU A 148 23.69 6.92 7.17
CA LEU A 148 22.73 7.92 6.73
C LEU A 148 22.95 9.27 7.40
N SER A 149 22.72 10.34 6.65
CA SER A 149 22.61 11.69 7.18
C SER A 149 21.45 11.78 8.19
N THR A 150 21.48 12.76 9.10
CA THR A 150 20.39 12.93 10.09
C THR A 150 19.02 13.11 9.44
N SER A 151 18.95 13.77 8.27
CA SER A 151 17.70 13.93 7.50
C SER A 151 17.23 12.62 6.89
N ALA A 152 18.12 11.85 6.26
CA ALA A 152 17.80 10.54 5.69
C ALA A 152 17.43 9.52 6.77
N LEU A 153 18.12 9.55 7.92
CA LEU A 153 17.90 8.65 9.04
C LEU A 153 16.49 8.76 9.62
N SER A 154 15.90 9.97 9.66
CA SER A 154 14.53 10.15 10.13
C SER A 154 13.51 9.43 9.24
N TYR A 155 13.62 9.60 7.91
CA TYR A 155 12.75 8.93 6.95
C TYR A 155 12.98 7.41 6.94
N PHE A 156 14.24 7.00 7.06
CA PHE A 156 14.61 5.59 7.15
C PHE A 156 14.03 4.90 8.37
N ASN A 157 14.10 5.53 9.55
CA ASN A 157 13.51 4.98 10.77
C ASN A 157 11.98 4.84 10.66
N GLN A 158 11.30 5.82 10.06
CA GLN A 158 9.86 5.71 9.77
C GLN A 158 9.55 4.56 8.80
N PHE A 159 10.39 4.36 7.78
CA PHE A 159 10.28 3.23 6.87
C PHE A 159 10.38 1.88 7.61
N LEU A 160 11.39 1.73 8.49
CA LEU A 160 11.57 0.51 9.29
C LEU A 160 10.40 0.26 10.25
N GLU A 161 9.91 1.30 10.91
CA GLU A 161 8.73 1.22 11.78
C GLU A 161 7.49 0.75 11.01
N ASN A 162 7.25 1.33 9.83
CA ASN A 162 6.12 0.96 8.98
C ASN A 162 6.19 -0.50 8.52
N ILE A 163 7.38 -1.02 8.23
CA ILE A 163 7.59 -2.44 7.92
C ILE A 163 7.26 -3.31 9.13
N ALA A 164 7.77 -2.98 10.32
CA ALA A 164 7.49 -3.73 11.54
C ALA A 164 5.98 -3.76 11.88
N ILE A 165 5.28 -2.63 11.74
CA ILE A 165 3.83 -2.54 11.93
C ILE A 165 3.08 -3.39 10.91
N LYS A 166 3.50 -3.36 9.63
CA LYS A 166 2.89 -4.22 8.59
C LYS A 166 3.08 -5.69 8.91
N GLU A 167 4.24 -6.09 9.40
CA GLU A 167 4.51 -7.48 9.80
C GLU A 167 3.67 -7.90 11.00
N ASP A 168 3.57 -7.10 12.06
CA ASP A 168 2.72 -7.43 13.22
C ASP A 168 1.24 -7.61 12.82
N ARG A 169 0.74 -6.71 11.96
CA ARG A 169 -0.62 -6.83 11.41
C ARG A 169 -0.77 -8.10 10.57
N PHE A 170 0.25 -8.48 9.81
CA PHE A 170 0.23 -9.70 9.00
C PHE A 170 0.29 -10.96 9.86
N LYS A 171 1.15 -11.00 10.88
CA LYS A 171 1.22 -12.09 11.88
C LYS A 171 -0.14 -12.31 12.56
N LYS A 172 -0.81 -11.24 12.99
CA LYS A 172 -2.18 -11.32 13.53
C LYS A 172 -3.19 -11.90 12.53
N LYS A 173 -3.08 -11.56 11.25
CA LYS A 173 -3.93 -12.16 10.19
C LYS A 173 -3.65 -13.66 10.03
N VAL A 174 -2.37 -14.06 10.03
CA VAL A 174 -1.94 -15.46 9.95
C VAL A 174 -2.42 -16.24 11.18
N GLU A 175 -2.36 -15.66 12.37
CA GLU A 175 -2.87 -16.25 13.61
C GLU A 175 -4.39 -16.44 13.61
N ASN A 176 -5.13 -15.58 12.92
CA ASN A 176 -6.58 -15.68 12.77
C ASN A 176 -7.04 -16.62 11.64
N LEU A 177 -6.11 -17.24 10.89
CA LEU A 177 -6.45 -18.22 9.86
C LEU A 177 -7.04 -19.51 10.46
N SER A 178 -7.88 -20.18 9.66
CA SER A 178 -8.33 -21.53 9.98
C SER A 178 -7.15 -22.52 10.07
N PRO A 179 -7.26 -23.64 10.81
CA PRO A 179 -6.17 -24.61 10.90
C PRO A 179 -5.69 -25.14 9.54
N GLU A 180 -6.61 -25.36 8.60
CA GLU A 180 -6.30 -25.77 7.23
C GLU A 180 -5.53 -24.68 6.47
N ALA A 181 -5.98 -23.43 6.54
CA ALA A 181 -5.31 -22.30 5.90
C ALA A 181 -3.92 -22.04 6.50
N LYS A 182 -3.74 -22.20 7.82
CA LYS A 182 -2.42 -22.13 8.47
C LYS A 182 -1.48 -23.21 7.96
N LYS A 183 -1.97 -24.44 7.78
CA LYS A 183 -1.18 -25.56 7.25
C LYS A 183 -0.74 -25.28 5.82
N ALA A 184 -1.67 -24.84 4.95
CA ALA A 184 -1.36 -24.46 3.58
C ALA A 184 -0.36 -23.29 3.53
N TYR A 185 -0.55 -22.25 4.35
CA TYR A 185 0.37 -21.13 4.46
C TYR A 185 1.80 -21.59 4.80
N LYS A 186 1.96 -22.45 5.82
CA LYS A 186 3.28 -23.01 6.19
C LYS A 186 3.93 -23.77 5.05
N GLN A 187 3.17 -24.57 4.30
CA GLN A 187 3.69 -25.30 3.13
C GLN A 187 4.15 -24.34 2.03
N ILE A 188 3.42 -23.26 1.77
CA ILE A 188 3.78 -22.24 0.79
C ILE A 188 5.09 -21.55 1.19
N ILE A 189 5.24 -21.18 2.48
CA ILE A 189 6.47 -20.55 2.98
C ILE A 189 7.67 -21.50 2.81
N GLU A 190 7.50 -22.77 3.12
CA GLU A 190 8.58 -23.75 2.97
C GLU A 190 8.99 -23.96 1.50
N LEU A 191 8.02 -24.00 0.59
CA LEU A 191 8.29 -24.04 -0.86
C LEU A 191 9.07 -22.82 -1.34
N ARG A 192 8.77 -21.63 -0.79
CA ARG A 192 9.51 -20.39 -1.11
C ARG A 192 10.95 -20.48 -0.63
N ARG A 193 11.19 -20.96 0.59
CA ARG A 193 12.53 -21.17 1.14
C ARG A 193 13.34 -22.13 0.28
N MET A 194 12.76 -23.29 -0.06
CA MET A 194 13.43 -24.28 -0.92
C MET A 194 13.72 -23.73 -2.32
N LYS A 195 12.80 -22.95 -2.91
CA LYS A 195 13.04 -22.28 -4.20
C LYS A 195 14.24 -21.33 -4.11
N GLN A 196 14.34 -20.54 -3.05
CA GLN A 196 15.45 -19.62 -2.85
C GLN A 196 16.78 -20.37 -2.68
N GLU A 197 16.84 -21.38 -1.81
CA GLU A 197 18.06 -22.16 -1.58
C GLU A 197 18.55 -22.84 -2.84
N LEU A 198 17.62 -23.40 -3.63
CA LEU A 198 17.94 -23.98 -4.94
C LEU A 198 18.50 -22.92 -5.88
N PHE A 199 17.84 -21.75 -5.98
CA PHE A 199 18.32 -20.67 -6.82
C PHE A 199 19.70 -20.19 -6.39
N ASP A 200 19.94 -20.06 -5.09
CA ASP A 200 21.20 -19.60 -4.51
C ASP A 200 22.35 -20.57 -4.75
N SER A 201 22.05 -21.88 -4.82
CA SER A 201 23.03 -22.92 -5.16
C SER A 201 23.58 -22.83 -6.59
N PHE A 202 22.92 -22.08 -7.49
CA PHE A 202 23.38 -21.93 -8.86
C PHE A 202 24.53 -20.94 -9.00
N SER A 203 25.35 -21.13 -10.04
CA SER A 203 26.40 -20.16 -10.39
C SER A 203 25.79 -18.84 -10.87
N THR A 204 26.54 -17.75 -10.73
CA THR A 204 26.10 -16.42 -11.18
C THR A 204 25.71 -16.39 -12.66
N SER A 205 26.40 -17.15 -13.52
CA SER A 205 26.06 -17.27 -14.95
C SER A 205 24.66 -17.87 -15.14
N VAL A 206 24.38 -18.98 -14.47
CA VAL A 206 23.09 -19.68 -14.56
C VAL A 206 21.96 -18.81 -13.98
N LYS A 207 22.21 -18.15 -12.83
CA LYS A 207 21.26 -17.20 -12.24
C LYS A 207 20.91 -16.10 -13.25
N ASN A 208 21.89 -15.52 -13.92
CA ASN A 208 21.68 -14.45 -14.91
C ASN A 208 20.90 -14.93 -16.14
N GLU A 209 21.20 -16.12 -16.66
CA GLU A 209 20.47 -16.72 -17.79
C GLU A 209 18.99 -16.96 -17.43
N LEU A 210 18.73 -17.56 -16.27
CA LEU A 210 17.37 -17.79 -15.77
C LEU A 210 16.61 -16.49 -15.52
N LEU A 211 17.27 -15.49 -14.91
CA LEU A 211 16.67 -14.17 -14.69
C LEU A 211 16.31 -13.49 -16.01
N ASN A 212 17.16 -13.59 -17.04
CA ASN A 212 16.85 -13.04 -18.36
C ASN A 212 15.66 -13.77 -19.01
N LEU A 213 15.59 -15.09 -18.92
CA LEU A 213 14.46 -15.88 -19.41
C LEU A 213 13.14 -15.45 -18.74
N TRP A 214 13.12 -15.35 -17.41
CA TRP A 214 11.93 -14.97 -16.66
C TRP A 214 11.54 -13.50 -16.83
N LYS A 215 12.51 -12.59 -17.01
CA LYS A 215 12.21 -11.20 -17.39
C LYS A 215 11.38 -11.18 -18.68
N HIS A 216 11.80 -11.92 -19.71
CA HIS A 216 11.05 -11.98 -20.98
C HIS A 216 9.65 -12.58 -20.82
N ASP A 217 9.47 -13.59 -19.98
CA ASP A 217 8.16 -14.19 -19.70
C ASP A 217 7.22 -13.24 -18.94
N MET A 218 7.75 -12.51 -17.95
CA MET A 218 6.99 -11.49 -17.21
C MET A 218 6.54 -10.33 -18.11
N TYR A 219 7.38 -9.87 -19.04
CA TYR A 219 7.00 -8.86 -20.04
C TYR A 219 5.97 -9.38 -21.05
N ALA A 220 6.01 -10.66 -21.40
CA ALA A 220 5.02 -11.30 -22.26
C ALA A 220 3.66 -11.46 -21.55
N LYS A 221 3.67 -11.81 -20.25
CA LYS A 221 2.47 -11.83 -19.42
C LYS A 221 1.89 -10.44 -19.21
N SER A 222 2.71 -9.41 -18.91
CA SER A 222 2.22 -8.05 -18.65
C SER A 222 1.50 -7.41 -19.85
N LYS A 223 1.89 -7.76 -21.08
CA LYS A 223 1.18 -7.37 -22.31
C LYS A 223 -0.17 -8.06 -22.51
N ASN A 224 -0.43 -9.17 -21.84
CA ASN A 224 -1.68 -9.94 -21.92
C ASN A 224 -2.61 -9.72 -20.71
N VAL A 225 -2.26 -8.81 -19.78
CA VAL A 225 -2.99 -8.56 -18.51
C VAL A 225 -4.42 -8.02 -18.70
N ASP A 226 -4.82 -7.62 -19.91
CA ASP A 226 -6.22 -7.24 -20.18
C ASP A 226 -7.18 -8.45 -20.32
N LEU A 227 -6.69 -9.70 -20.36
CA LEU A 227 -7.54 -10.89 -20.54
C LEU A 227 -7.65 -11.88 -19.37
N GLU A 228 -6.81 -11.80 -18.34
CA GLU A 228 -6.85 -12.76 -17.22
C GLU A 228 -7.11 -12.06 -15.88
N LYS A 229 -8.37 -11.65 -15.67
CA LYS A 229 -8.84 -11.10 -14.39
C LYS A 229 -9.29 -12.16 -13.38
N GLU A 230 -8.89 -13.43 -13.53
CA GLU A 230 -9.44 -14.53 -12.73
C GLU A 230 -8.45 -15.50 -12.07
N ILE A 231 -7.13 -15.23 -12.07
CA ILE A 231 -6.20 -16.07 -11.29
C ILE A 231 -5.34 -15.18 -10.40
N GLN A 232 -5.73 -15.10 -9.12
CA GLN A 232 -4.86 -14.66 -8.04
C GLN A 232 -3.72 -15.68 -7.88
N THR A 233 -2.74 -15.63 -8.77
CA THR A 233 -1.46 -16.30 -8.56
C THR A 233 -0.69 -15.55 -7.48
N LEU A 234 -0.33 -16.28 -6.43
CA LEU A 234 0.51 -15.93 -5.28
C LEU A 234 1.88 -15.27 -5.60
N ASP A 235 2.18 -15.05 -6.88
CA ASP A 235 3.36 -14.31 -7.37
C ASP A 235 3.14 -12.79 -7.42
N GLY A 236 1.88 -12.31 -7.31
CA GLY A 236 1.55 -10.89 -7.30
C GLY A 236 1.69 -10.18 -5.94
N ILE A 237 2.08 -10.89 -4.88
CA ILE A 237 2.48 -10.30 -3.59
C ILE A 237 4.02 -10.17 -3.55
N ILE A 238 4.59 -9.81 -4.69
CA ILE A 238 5.94 -9.27 -4.76
C ILE A 238 5.71 -7.81 -5.12
N TYR A 239 5.65 -6.99 -4.08
CA TYR A 239 5.90 -5.54 -3.92
C TYR A 239 5.05 -5.03 -2.75
#